data_AF-A0AAV3XYQ4-F1
#
_entry.id   AF-A0AAV3XYQ4-F1
#
_cell.length_a   1.000
_cell.length_b   1.000
_cell.length_c   1.000
_cell.angle_alpha   90.00
_cell.angle_beta   90.00
_cell.angle_gamma   90.00
#
_symmetry.space_group_name_H-M   'P 1'
#
loop_
_entity.id
_entity.type
_entity.pdbx_description
1 polymer ?
#
loop_
_entity_poly.entity_id
_entity_poly.type
_entity_poly.pdbx_seq_one_letter_code
_entity_poly.pdbx_strand_id
1 'polypeptide(L)'
;MFTIGISVAGLTCVLLAMFTIAISVAGLTCVLWAMLTIGNSVAGLTCSLRAMLTIGISVAGLTCVLWAMFTIGISVAGLTCVLWAMLTIGNSVAGLTCSLRAMLDIGIRVAGLTCVLWAMFTIGISVAGFTCYLWAMLTIGINVAGLTCVLWTMLTIGISVAGLTCSLWAMLTFGISVAGLTCVLWAMLTI
;
A
#
# COMPACT_ATOMS: atom_id res chain seq x y z
N MET A 1 -5.89 7.60 27.41
CA MET A 1 -5.60 6.32 28.10
C MET A 1 -4.43 5.64 27.40
N PHE A 2 -3.47 5.13 28.16
CA PHE A 2 -2.31 4.36 27.68
C PHE A 2 -2.61 2.88 27.96
N THR A 3 -2.50 2.03 26.94
CA THR A 3 -2.87 0.62 27.01
C THR A 3 -1.73 -0.26 26.50
N ILE A 4 -1.33 -1.24 27.31
CA ILE A 4 -0.30 -2.22 26.97
C ILE A 4 -0.90 -3.62 27.05
N GLY A 5 -0.61 -4.47 26.06
CA GLY A 5 -0.78 -5.92 26.19
C GLY A 5 -2.23 -6.37 26.32
N ILE A 6 -3.14 -5.74 25.57
CA ILE A 6 -4.57 -6.05 25.61
C ILE A 6 -4.92 -6.99 24.46
N SER A 7 -5.69 -8.04 24.76
CA SER A 7 -6.40 -8.83 23.77
C SER A 7 -7.91 -8.54 23.86
N VAL A 8 -8.54 -8.22 22.72
CA VAL A 8 -9.97 -7.97 22.64
C VAL A 8 -10.56 -8.90 21.58
N ALA A 9 -11.58 -9.67 21.96
CA ALA A 9 -12.33 -10.54 21.07
C ALA A 9 -13.83 -10.30 21.21
N GLY A 10 -14.55 -10.20 20.09
CA GLY A 10 -15.99 -9.98 20.11
C GLY A 10 -16.60 -9.88 18.72
N LEU A 11 -17.93 -9.85 18.64
CA LEU A 11 -18.61 -9.62 17.37
C LEU A 11 -18.23 -8.24 16.80
N THR A 12 -18.25 -7.24 17.67
CA THR A 12 -17.89 -5.85 17.36
C THR A 12 -16.85 -5.35 18.37
N CYS A 13 -15.68 -4.97 17.91
CA CYS A 13 -14.59 -4.46 18.74
C CYS A 13 -14.32 -2.99 18.38
N VAL A 14 -14.57 -2.08 19.32
CA VAL A 14 -14.23 -0.66 19.18
C VAL A 14 -13.22 -0.31 20.25
N LEU A 15 -12.05 0.18 19.84
CA LEU A 15 -11.00 0.60 20.76
C LEU A 15 -10.58 2.04 20.46
N LEU A 16 -10.68 2.89 21.47
CA LEU A 16 -10.22 4.28 21.45
C LEU A 16 -9.11 4.44 22.48
N ALA A 17 -7.91 4.77 22.02
CA ALA A 17 -6.76 4.93 22.90
C ALA A 17 -5.95 6.17 22.50
N MET A 18 -5.13 6.68 23.41
CA MET A 18 -4.11 7.67 23.00
C MET A 18 -2.86 6.94 22.51
N PHE A 19 -2.44 5.94 23.28
CA PHE A 19 -1.23 5.16 23.03
C PHE A 19 -1.54 3.69 23.25
N THR A 20 -1.15 2.87 22.29
CA THR A 20 -1.31 1.42 22.32
C THR A 20 0.01 0.73 22.04
N ILE A 21 0.31 -0.29 22.83
CA ILE A 21 1.46 -1.16 22.63
C ILE A 21 0.98 -2.61 22.72
N ALA A 22 1.33 -3.41 21.72
CA ALA A 22 1.10 -4.86 21.70
C ALA A 22 -0.37 -5.24 21.92
N ILE A 23 -1.28 -4.69 21.10
CA ILE A 23 -2.71 -5.03 21.14
C ILE A 23 -3.03 -6.08 20.08
N SER A 24 -3.82 -7.09 20.47
CA SER A 24 -4.47 -8.02 19.55
C SER A 24 -5.98 -7.81 19.56
N VAL A 25 -6.57 -7.52 18.39
CA VAL A 25 -8.02 -7.35 18.24
C VAL A 25 -8.53 -8.37 17.23
N ALA A 26 -9.52 -9.17 17.63
CA ALA A 26 -10.20 -10.13 16.78
C ALA A 26 -11.72 -9.90 16.81
N GLY A 27 -12.38 -9.89 15.66
CA GLY A 27 -13.84 -9.77 15.63
C GLY A 27 -14.45 -9.79 14.24
N LEU A 28 -15.78 -9.73 14.14
CA LEU A 28 -16.41 -9.57 12.83
C LEU A 28 -16.12 -8.16 12.30
N THR A 29 -16.29 -7.16 13.15
CA THR A 29 -15.99 -5.75 12.84
C THR A 29 -15.03 -5.16 13.86
N CYS A 30 -13.88 -4.66 13.42
CA CYS A 30 -12.85 -4.07 14.26
C CYS A 30 -12.64 -2.60 13.88
N VAL A 31 -12.82 -1.70 14.85
CA VAL A 31 -12.58 -0.26 14.70
C VAL A 31 -11.55 0.18 15.73
N LEU A 32 -10.36 0.58 15.29
CA LEU A 32 -9.31 1.09 16.17
C LEU A 32 -8.99 2.54 15.86
N TRP A 33 -9.00 3.36 16.90
CA TRP A 33 -8.58 4.75 16.84
C TRP A 33 -7.52 5.02 17.90
N ALA A 34 -6.36 5.47 17.46
CA ALA A 34 -5.25 5.79 18.35
C ALA A 34 -4.47 7.02 17.89
N MET A 35 -3.75 7.72 18.78
CA MET A 35 -2.71 8.64 18.30
C MET A 35 -1.46 7.87 17.91
N LEU A 36 -1.03 6.92 18.75
CA LEU A 36 0.17 6.13 18.53
C LEU A 36 -0.10 4.64 18.76
N THR A 37 0.37 3.81 17.83
CA THR A 37 0.27 2.35 17.89
C THR A 37 1.61 1.69 17.61
N ILE A 38 1.98 0.71 18.43
CA ILE A 38 3.21 -0.08 18.27
C ILE A 38 2.88 -1.57 18.41
N GLY A 39 3.22 -2.37 17.40
CA GLY A 39 3.20 -3.84 17.49
C GLY A 39 1.79 -4.42 17.59
N ASN A 40 0.82 -3.88 16.86
CA ASN A 40 -0.57 -4.33 16.94
C ASN A 40 -0.93 -5.34 15.85
N SER A 41 -1.84 -6.25 16.18
CA SER A 41 -2.42 -7.21 15.24
C SER A 41 -3.93 -7.10 15.25
N VAL A 42 -4.54 -6.90 14.09
CA VAL A 42 -6.00 -6.77 13.95
C VAL A 42 -6.49 -7.79 12.92
N ALA A 43 -7.40 -8.66 13.35
CA ALA A 43 -8.02 -9.65 12.50
C ALA A 43 -9.55 -9.51 12.52
N GLY A 44 -10.19 -9.55 11.37
CA GLY A 44 -11.65 -9.55 11.32
C GLY A 44 -12.24 -9.58 9.92
N LEU A 45 -13.57 -9.67 9.80
CA LEU A 45 -14.19 -9.56 8.48
C LEU A 45 -13.99 -8.16 7.92
N THR A 46 -14.24 -7.14 8.74
CA THR A 46 -14.04 -5.74 8.39
C THR A 46 -13.16 -5.05 9.42
N CYS A 47 -12.02 -4.52 9.00
CA CYS A 47 -11.06 -3.83 9.85
C CYS A 47 -10.92 -2.37 9.41
N SER A 48 -11.12 -1.44 10.33
CA SER A 48 -10.91 -0.01 10.11
C SER A 48 -10.00 0.54 11.19
N LEU A 49 -8.87 1.13 10.78
CA LEU A 49 -7.85 1.59 11.70
C LEU A 49 -7.42 3.01 11.34
N ARG A 50 -7.46 3.89 12.34
CA ARG A 50 -7.05 5.28 12.20
C ARG A 50 -6.02 5.63 13.25
N ALA A 51 -4.85 6.09 12.80
CA ALA A 51 -3.77 6.48 13.69
C ALA A 51 -3.06 7.74 13.22
N MET A 52 -2.38 8.46 14.11
CA MET A 52 -1.38 9.43 13.64
C MET A 52 -0.07 8.73 13.32
N LEU A 53 0.46 7.93 14.26
CA LEU A 53 1.67 7.15 14.08
C LEU A 53 1.40 5.66 14.29
N THR A 54 1.88 4.88 13.32
CA THR A 54 1.77 3.42 13.33
C THR A 54 3.14 2.79 13.12
N ILE A 55 3.53 1.89 14.01
CA ILE A 55 4.77 1.12 13.89
C ILE A 55 4.47 -0.35 14.07
N GLY A 56 4.79 -1.18 13.07
CA GLY A 56 4.64 -2.63 13.16
C GLY A 56 3.18 -3.05 13.34
N ILE A 57 2.37 -2.92 12.30
CA ILE A 57 0.98 -3.40 12.34
C ILE A 57 0.77 -4.52 11.32
N SER A 58 0.07 -5.56 11.77
CA SER A 58 -0.53 -6.57 10.88
C SER A 58 -2.05 -6.46 10.88
N VAL A 59 -2.66 -6.33 9.71
CA VAL A 59 -4.11 -6.33 9.53
C VAL A 59 -4.50 -7.45 8.57
N ALA A 60 -5.40 -8.32 9.01
CA ALA A 60 -5.96 -9.38 8.18
C ALA A 60 -7.49 -9.31 8.17
N GLY A 61 -8.10 -9.38 6.99
CA GLY A 61 -9.55 -9.41 6.92
C GLY A 61 -10.14 -9.49 5.52
N LEU A 62 -11.47 -9.56 5.41
CA LEU A 62 -12.10 -9.47 4.09
C LEU A 62 -11.96 -8.05 3.55
N THR A 63 -12.26 -7.05 4.38
CA THR A 63 -12.10 -5.64 4.05
C THR A 63 -11.23 -4.95 5.08
N CYS A 64 -10.18 -4.25 4.62
CA CYS A 64 -9.21 -3.57 5.46
C CYS A 64 -9.08 -2.12 5.00
N VAL A 65 -9.42 -1.17 5.88
CA VAL A 65 -9.27 0.27 5.63
C VAL A 65 -8.34 0.86 6.67
N LEU A 66 -7.24 1.45 6.22
CA LEU A 66 -6.21 2.00 7.09
C LEU A 66 -5.93 3.45 6.73
N TRP A 67 -5.96 4.31 7.75
CA TRP A 67 -5.72 5.73 7.62
C TRP A 67 -4.67 6.17 8.64
N ALA A 68 -3.53 6.66 8.17
CA ALA A 68 -2.46 7.07 9.06
C ALA A 68 -1.70 8.31 8.57
N MET A 69 -1.18 9.15 9.47
CA MET A 69 -0.25 10.20 9.02
C MET A 69 1.09 9.57 8.66
N PHE A 70 1.60 8.72 9.55
CA PHE A 70 2.89 8.06 9.44
C PHE A 70 2.76 6.57 9.72
N THR A 71 3.33 5.76 8.84
CA THR A 71 3.36 4.30 9.00
C THR A 71 4.74 3.73 8.75
N ILE A 72 5.15 2.81 9.61
CA ILE A 72 6.41 2.07 9.48
C ILE A 72 6.09 0.59 9.64
N GLY A 73 6.41 -0.23 8.64
CA GLY A 73 6.32 -1.68 8.74
C GLY A 73 4.89 -2.19 8.87
N ILE A 74 4.03 -1.92 7.88
CA ILE A 74 2.66 -2.43 7.88
C ILE A 74 2.53 -3.62 6.92
N SER A 75 1.90 -4.69 7.41
CA SER A 75 1.41 -5.79 6.59
C SER A 75 -0.12 -5.79 6.57
N VAL A 76 -0.72 -5.72 5.38
CA VAL A 76 -2.17 -5.82 5.19
C VAL A 76 -2.48 -6.96 4.25
N ALA A 77 -3.34 -7.88 4.67
CA ALA A 77 -3.83 -8.98 3.85
C ALA A 77 -5.36 -9.00 3.84
N GLY A 78 -5.97 -9.08 2.66
CA GLY A 78 -7.42 -9.20 2.58
C GLY A 78 -8.01 -9.32 1.18
N LEU A 79 -9.34 -9.36 1.06
CA LEU A 79 -9.97 -9.32 -0.25
C LEU A 79 -9.91 -7.89 -0.82
N THR A 80 -10.23 -6.90 0.01
CA THR A 80 -10.17 -5.49 -0.35
C THR A 80 -9.34 -4.71 0.65
N CYS A 81 -8.25 -4.09 0.19
CA CYS A 81 -7.31 -3.35 1.04
C CYS A 81 -7.23 -1.91 0.56
N VAL A 82 -7.58 -0.96 1.44
CA VAL A 82 -7.46 0.48 1.19
C VAL A 82 -6.53 1.08 2.22
N LEU A 83 -5.41 1.64 1.77
CA LEU A 83 -4.46 2.35 2.61
C LEU A 83 -4.36 3.80 2.17
N TRP A 84 -4.43 4.70 3.14
CA TRP A 84 -4.13 6.11 2.96
C TRP A 84 -3.13 6.54 4.01
N ALA A 85 -2.05 7.16 3.56
CA ALA A 85 -1.11 7.79 4.46
C ALA A 85 -0.48 9.07 3.91
N MET A 86 0.15 9.88 4.76
CA MET A 86 1.08 10.88 4.25
C MET A 86 2.45 10.27 3.99
N LEU A 87 2.98 9.50 4.95
CA LEU A 87 4.28 8.87 4.82
C LEU A 87 4.21 7.38 5.16
N THR A 88 4.75 6.55 4.28
CA THR A 88 4.90 5.13 4.54
C THR A 88 6.31 4.61 4.29
N ILE A 89 6.74 3.69 5.16
CA ILE A 89 8.05 3.03 5.06
C ILE A 89 7.85 1.53 5.27
N GLY A 90 8.27 0.72 4.30
CA GLY A 90 8.35 -0.73 4.45
C GLY A 90 7.00 -1.43 4.55
N ASN A 91 6.04 -1.07 3.68
CA ASN A 91 4.71 -1.67 3.72
C ASN A 91 4.55 -2.81 2.70
N SER A 92 3.78 -3.83 3.08
CA SER A 92 3.39 -4.94 2.23
C SER A 92 1.87 -5.08 2.25
N VAL A 93 1.24 -5.01 1.07
CA VAL A 93 -0.21 -5.13 0.93
C VAL A 93 -0.52 -6.24 -0.06
N ALA A 94 -1.30 -7.23 0.38
CA ALA A 94 -1.74 -8.35 -0.43
C ALA A 94 -3.26 -8.44 -0.44
N GLY A 95 -3.86 -8.64 -1.61
CA GLY A 95 -5.29 -8.87 -1.68
C GLY A 95 -5.86 -9.03 -3.08
N LEU A 96 -7.17 -9.27 -3.20
CA LEU A 96 -7.78 -9.28 -4.53
C LEU A 96 -7.75 -7.88 -5.13
N THR A 97 -8.15 -6.89 -4.34
CA THR A 97 -8.19 -5.48 -4.72
C THR A 97 -7.38 -4.65 -3.72
N CYS A 98 -6.39 -3.93 -4.21
CA CYS A 98 -5.49 -3.13 -3.38
C CYS A 98 -5.50 -1.68 -3.90
N SER A 99 -5.82 -0.73 -3.04
CA SER A 99 -5.77 0.71 -3.32
C SER A 99 -4.89 1.40 -2.31
N LEU A 100 -3.79 1.98 -2.76
CA LEU A 100 -2.84 2.70 -1.91
C LEU A 100 -2.75 4.16 -2.35
N ARG A 101 -2.84 5.06 -1.36
CA ARG A 101 -2.63 6.49 -1.58
C ARG A 101 -1.65 7.05 -0.56
N ALA A 102 -0.57 7.65 -1.04
CA ALA A 102 0.42 8.27 -0.17
C ALA A 102 0.95 9.60 -0.73
N MET A 103 1.57 10.41 0.13
CA MET A 103 2.42 11.50 -0.37
C MET A 103 3.84 10.97 -0.61
N LEU A 104 4.38 10.25 0.37
CA LEU A 104 5.72 9.67 0.31
C LEU A 104 5.67 8.18 0.67
N ASP A 105 6.11 7.35 -0.26
CA ASP A 105 6.22 5.90 -0.10
C ASP A 105 7.67 5.42 -0.26
N ILE A 106 8.14 4.62 0.68
CA ILE A 106 9.49 4.03 0.64
C ILE A 106 9.40 2.52 0.88
N GLY A 107 9.85 1.71 -0.07
CA GLY A 107 9.93 0.26 0.07
C GLY A 107 8.56 -0.40 0.14
N ILE A 108 7.73 -0.22 -0.89
CA ILE A 108 6.36 -0.73 -0.92
C ILE A 108 6.26 -1.97 -1.79
N ARG A 109 5.56 -2.99 -1.28
CA ARG A 109 5.22 -4.20 -2.03
C ARG A 109 3.71 -4.35 -2.08
N VAL A 110 3.15 -4.43 -3.28
CA VAL A 110 1.71 -4.67 -3.47
C VAL A 110 1.52 -5.89 -4.36
N ALA A 111 0.69 -6.83 -3.91
CA ALA A 111 0.33 -8.03 -4.66
C ALA A 111 -1.19 -8.16 -4.74
N GLY A 112 -1.74 -8.42 -5.92
CA GLY A 112 -3.17 -8.67 -6.03
C GLY A 112 -3.74 -8.93 -7.41
N LEU A 113 -5.05 -9.14 -7.52
CA LEU A 113 -5.68 -9.21 -8.84
C LEU A 113 -5.71 -7.81 -9.47
N THR A 114 -6.14 -6.80 -8.71
CA THR A 114 -6.17 -5.41 -9.13
C THR A 114 -5.43 -4.53 -8.14
N CYS A 115 -4.41 -3.82 -8.60
CA CYS A 115 -3.59 -2.93 -7.79
C CYS A 115 -3.67 -1.51 -8.32
N VAL A 116 -4.06 -0.55 -7.47
CA VAL A 116 -4.11 0.87 -7.78
C VAL A 116 -3.22 1.62 -6.79
N LEU A 117 -2.22 2.32 -7.30
CA LEU A 117 -1.30 3.13 -6.50
C LEU A 117 -1.33 4.59 -6.94
N TRP A 118 -1.38 5.49 -5.97
CA TRP A 118 -1.25 6.92 -6.18
C TRP A 118 -0.27 7.50 -5.17
N ALA A 119 0.81 8.11 -5.64
CA ALA A 119 1.81 8.71 -4.76
C ALA A 119 2.40 10.00 -5.34
N MET A 120 2.79 10.96 -4.51
CA MET A 120 3.59 12.09 -5.03
C MET A 120 5.03 11.63 -5.28
N PHE A 121 5.62 10.94 -4.32
CA PHE A 121 7.00 10.50 -4.37
C PHE A 121 7.12 9.04 -3.89
N THR A 122 7.86 8.25 -4.65
CA THR A 122 8.05 6.83 -4.35
C THR A 122 9.50 6.40 -4.52
N ILE A 123 10.02 5.63 -3.56
CA ILE A 123 11.32 4.95 -3.68
C ILE A 123 11.10 3.45 -3.49
N GLY A 124 11.53 2.64 -4.45
CA GLY A 124 11.56 1.19 -4.33
C GLY A 124 10.17 0.59 -4.22
N ILE A 125 9.41 0.62 -5.31
CA ILE A 125 8.08 0.00 -5.37
C ILE A 125 8.12 -1.27 -6.21
N SER A 126 7.49 -2.32 -5.68
CA SER A 126 7.21 -3.56 -6.40
C SER A 126 5.71 -3.81 -6.42
N VAL A 127 5.11 -3.89 -7.61
CA VAL A 127 3.70 -4.22 -7.78
C VAL A 127 3.58 -5.46 -8.65
N ALA A 128 2.88 -6.47 -8.15
CA ALA A 128 2.55 -7.68 -8.90
C ALA A 128 1.04 -7.87 -8.94
N GLY A 129 0.47 -8.04 -10.13
CA GLY A 129 -0.95 -8.35 -10.20
C GLY A 129 -1.50 -8.61 -11.58
N PHE A 130 -2.79 -8.92 -11.71
CA PHE A 130 -3.37 -9.12 -13.03
C PHE A 130 -3.55 -7.78 -13.75
N THR A 131 -4.11 -6.79 -13.06
CA THR A 131 -4.18 -5.40 -13.52
C THR A 131 -3.48 -4.46 -12.53
N CYS A 132 -2.54 -3.66 -13.03
CA CYS A 132 -1.78 -2.72 -12.22
C CYS A 132 -1.92 -1.31 -12.79
N TYR A 133 -2.38 -0.38 -11.95
CA TYR A 133 -2.44 1.06 -12.25
C TYR A 133 -1.56 1.78 -11.25
N LEU A 134 -0.57 2.55 -11.73
CA LEU A 134 0.22 3.39 -10.84
C LEU A 134 0.45 4.78 -11.42
N TRP A 135 0.24 5.75 -10.56
CA TRP A 135 0.37 7.18 -10.84
C TRP A 135 1.31 7.77 -9.80
N ALA A 136 2.39 8.38 -10.27
CA ALA A 136 3.30 9.09 -9.38
C ALA A 136 3.99 10.28 -10.01
N MET A 137 4.28 11.33 -9.24
CA MET A 137 5.04 12.46 -9.80
C MET A 137 6.51 12.11 -9.93
N LEU A 138 7.14 11.61 -8.86
CA LEU A 138 8.55 11.24 -8.85
C LEU A 138 8.73 9.82 -8.35
N THR A 139 9.44 9.02 -9.13
CA THR A 139 9.64 7.60 -8.85
C THR A 139 11.10 7.19 -9.01
N ILE A 140 11.64 6.49 -8.02
CA ILE A 140 12.99 5.92 -8.07
C ILE A 140 12.88 4.41 -7.82
N GLY A 141 13.21 3.60 -8.82
CA GLY A 141 13.16 2.15 -8.74
C GLY A 141 11.72 1.62 -8.65
N ILE A 142 11.11 1.37 -9.80
CA ILE A 142 9.80 0.73 -9.89
C ILE A 142 9.93 -0.60 -10.64
N ASN A 143 9.33 -1.64 -10.08
CA ASN A 143 9.12 -2.91 -10.76
C ASN A 143 7.61 -3.22 -10.78
N VAL A 144 7.03 -3.34 -11.97
CA VAL A 144 5.62 -3.74 -12.14
C VAL A 144 5.55 -4.99 -12.98
N ALA A 145 4.86 -6.02 -12.48
CA ALA A 145 4.60 -7.25 -13.21
C ALA A 145 3.09 -7.51 -13.25
N GLY A 146 2.55 -7.79 -14.44
CA GLY A 146 1.14 -8.15 -14.54
C GLY A 146 0.63 -8.51 -15.92
N LEU A 147 -0.66 -8.83 -16.07
CA LEU A 147 -1.22 -9.04 -17.40
C LEU A 147 -1.41 -7.69 -18.10
N THR A 148 -1.98 -6.72 -17.39
CA THR A 148 -2.20 -5.36 -17.87
C THR A 148 -1.57 -4.35 -16.92
N CYS A 149 -0.63 -3.55 -17.43
CA CYS A 149 0.09 -2.56 -16.64
C CYS A 149 -0.11 -1.17 -17.25
N VAL A 150 -0.64 -0.23 -16.47
CA VAL A 150 -0.79 1.17 -16.84
C VAL A 150 -0.03 2.04 -15.85
N LEU A 151 0.90 2.83 -16.36
CA LEU A 151 1.72 3.70 -15.54
C LEU A 151 1.73 5.14 -16.06
N TRP A 152 1.64 6.07 -15.13
CA TRP A 152 1.78 7.49 -15.40
C TRP A 152 2.76 8.11 -14.42
N THR A 153 3.88 8.63 -14.95
CA THR A 153 4.92 9.26 -14.15
C THR A 153 5.40 10.58 -14.75
N MET A 154 5.82 11.54 -13.91
CA MET A 154 6.44 12.77 -14.44
C MET A 154 7.94 12.60 -14.57
N LEU A 155 8.59 12.11 -13.52
CA LEU A 155 10.02 11.80 -13.50
C LEU A 155 10.26 10.41 -12.94
N THR A 156 10.99 9.59 -13.69
CA THR A 156 11.33 8.22 -13.30
C THR A 156 12.80 7.93 -13.45
N ILE A 157 13.39 7.32 -12.41
CA ILE A 157 14.76 6.80 -12.43
C ILE A 157 14.67 5.30 -12.17
N GLY A 158 14.94 4.50 -13.19
CA GLY A 158 14.91 3.04 -13.11
C GLY A 158 13.48 2.49 -13.02
N ILE A 159 12.98 1.99 -14.13
CA ILE A 159 11.70 1.30 -14.19
C ILE A 159 11.79 0.00 -14.99
N SER A 160 11.20 -1.05 -14.43
CA SER A 160 10.93 -2.30 -15.12
C SER A 160 9.43 -2.58 -15.13
N VAL A 161 8.89 -2.85 -16.32
CA VAL A 161 7.51 -3.26 -16.50
C VAL A 161 7.48 -4.54 -17.33
N ALA A 162 6.87 -5.58 -16.79
CA ALA A 162 6.66 -6.84 -17.49
C ALA A 162 5.16 -7.16 -17.53
N GLY A 163 4.63 -7.42 -18.72
CA GLY A 163 3.25 -7.87 -18.85
C GLY A 163 2.78 -8.14 -20.26
N LEU A 164 1.58 -8.71 -20.42
CA LEU A 164 1.06 -8.96 -21.77
C LEU A 164 0.76 -7.65 -22.49
N THR A 165 0.13 -6.71 -21.78
CA THR A 165 -0.23 -5.38 -22.24
C THR A 165 0.35 -4.32 -21.30
N CYS A 166 1.15 -3.40 -21.84
CA CYS A 166 1.81 -2.36 -21.05
C CYS A 166 1.55 -0.99 -21.68
N SER A 167 1.14 -0.02 -20.88
CA SER A 167 0.96 1.39 -21.27
C SER A 167 1.74 2.27 -20.29
N LEU A 168 2.78 2.93 -20.77
CA LEU A 168 3.67 3.75 -19.95
C LEU A 168 3.68 5.19 -20.51
N TRP A 169 3.32 6.13 -19.65
CA TRP A 169 3.42 7.56 -19.91
C TRP A 169 4.41 8.16 -18.93
N ALA A 170 5.49 8.74 -19.45
CA ALA A 170 6.51 9.40 -18.67
C ALA A 170 6.91 10.74 -19.31
N MET A 171 7.21 11.78 -18.52
CA MET A 171 7.83 12.98 -19.10
C MET A 171 9.34 12.83 -19.22
N LEU A 172 10.01 12.49 -18.12
CA LEU A 172 11.46 12.29 -18.07
C LEU A 172 11.77 10.92 -17.50
N THR A 173 12.57 10.13 -18.20
CA THR A 173 12.95 8.78 -17.75
C THR A 173 14.44 8.53 -17.90
N PHE A 174 15.05 8.00 -16.84
CA PHE A 174 16.41 7.49 -16.83
C PHE A 174 16.39 5.99 -16.63
N GLY A 175 16.70 5.22 -17.67
CA GLY A 175 16.66 3.76 -17.63
C GLY A 175 15.25 3.16 -17.60
N ILE A 176 14.85 2.58 -18.74
CA ILE A 176 13.56 1.92 -18.94
C ILE A 176 13.78 0.48 -19.40
N SER A 177 12.99 -0.44 -18.87
CA SER A 177 12.86 -1.79 -19.40
C SER A 177 11.38 -2.16 -19.45
N VAL A 178 10.88 -2.46 -20.64
CA VAL A 178 9.48 -2.86 -20.83
C VAL A 178 9.46 -4.13 -21.66
N ALA A 179 8.85 -5.19 -21.11
CA ALA A 179 8.69 -6.47 -21.78
C ALA A 179 7.21 -6.83 -21.86
N GLY A 180 6.75 -7.17 -23.07
CA GLY A 180 5.37 -7.57 -23.27
C GLY A 180 5.02 -7.87 -24.71
N LEU A 181 3.82 -8.44 -24.93
CA LEU A 181 3.32 -8.71 -26.27
C LEU A 181 2.89 -7.43 -26.96
N THR A 182 2.26 -6.52 -26.21
CA THR A 182 1.83 -5.20 -26.69
C THR A 182 2.26 -4.13 -25.69
N CYS A 183 3.08 -3.18 -26.15
CA CYS A 183 3.62 -2.12 -25.31
C CYS A 183 3.42 -0.76 -26.00
N VAL A 184 2.83 0.18 -25.28
CA VAL A 184 2.73 1.59 -25.68
C VAL A 184 3.59 2.39 -24.71
N LEU A 185 4.59 3.08 -25.25
CA LEU A 185 5.46 3.98 -24.49
C LEU A 185 5.30 5.39 -25.04
N TRP A 186 4.93 6.32 -24.18
CA TRP A 186 4.98 7.74 -24.45
C TRP A 186 5.95 8.40 -23.47
N ALA A 187 7.09 8.83 -24.00
CA ALA A 187 8.13 9.51 -23.23
C ALA A 187 8.55 10.79 -23.95
N MET A 188 8.58 11.93 -23.25
CA MET A 188 9.10 13.17 -23.84
C MET A 188 10.62 13.16 -23.93
N LEU A 189 11.31 12.68 -22.89
CA LEU A 189 12.76 12.58 -22.85
C LEU A 189 13.20 11.31 -22.12
N THR A 190 14.00 10.50 -22.80
CA THR A 190 14.62 9.28 -22.27
C THR A 190 16.13 9.38 -22.36
N ILE A 191 16.82 9.11 -21.25
CA ILE A 191 18.29 9.11 -21.11
C ILE A 191 18.72 7.74 -20.57
#